data_AF-A0A848ZN28-F1
#
_entry.id   AF-A0A848ZN28-F1
#
_cell.length_a   1.000
_cell.length_b   1.000
_cell.length_c   1.000
_cell.angle_alpha   90.00
_cell.angle_beta   90.00
_cell.angle_gamma   90.00
#
_symmetry.space_group_name_H-M   'P 1'
#
loop_
_entity.id
_entity.type
_entity.pdbx_description
1 polymer ?
#
loop_
_entity_poly.entity_id
_entity_poly.type
_entity_poly.pdbx_seq_one_letter_code
_entity_poly.pdbx_strand_id
1 'polypeptide(L)'
;DKRQITIKLSPQRPTNRLDIFTNDVKVLNASINNIELSPYFLENRPSTKLVSHFVSNNDSTLLECTISKGDELVLSIYESSNDLLENPLFSVPDRPEDNLPMPFVLNDAIIVTKKIKF
;
A
#
# COMPACT_ATOMS: atom_id res chain seq x y z
N ASP A 1 -13.10 2.48 -25.65
CA ASP A 1 -12.89 3.57 -24.67
C ASP A 1 -12.20 3.09 -23.39
N LYS A 2 -10.88 3.27 -23.31
CA LYS A 2 -10.05 2.95 -22.13
C LYS A 2 -9.33 4.21 -21.64
N ARG A 3 -9.06 4.29 -20.34
CA ARG A 3 -8.27 5.35 -19.70
C ARG A 3 -7.09 4.72 -18.98
N GLN A 4 -5.89 5.20 -19.30
CA GLN A 4 -4.65 4.80 -18.64
C GLN A 4 -4.24 5.85 -17.60
N ILE A 5 -3.79 5.40 -16.45
CA ILE A 5 -3.37 6.23 -15.32
C ILE A 5 -1.99 5.71 -14.88
N THR A 6 -1.01 6.61 -14.87
CA THR A 6 0.36 6.34 -14.40
C THR A 6 0.63 7.20 -13.17
N ILE A 7 1.07 6.57 -12.08
CA ILE A 7 1.28 7.21 -10.77
C ILE A 7 2.64 6.80 -10.26
N LYS A 8 3.48 7.77 -9.93
CA LYS A 8 4.72 7.56 -9.20
C LYS A 8 4.52 7.91 -7.73
N LEU A 9 4.67 6.93 -6.86
CA LEU A 9 4.59 7.06 -5.41
C LEU A 9 6.00 7.13 -4.84
N SER A 10 6.44 8.32 -4.46
CA SER A 10 7.77 8.57 -3.91
C SER A 10 7.69 8.76 -2.39
N PRO A 11 8.28 7.85 -1.59
CA PRO A 11 8.31 7.97 -0.13
C PRO A 11 8.89 9.32 0.32
N GLN A 12 8.31 9.90 1.37
CA GLN A 12 8.82 11.12 2.03
C GLN A 12 9.44 10.83 3.40
N ARG A 13 9.49 9.56 3.79
CA ARG A 13 10.02 9.03 5.05
C ARG A 13 10.42 7.56 4.84
N PRO A 14 11.24 6.97 5.73
CA PRO A 14 11.46 5.52 5.79
C PRO A 14 10.14 4.76 5.73
N THR A 15 10.03 3.82 4.79
CA THR A 15 8.85 2.97 4.62
C THR A 15 9.26 1.57 4.23
N ASN A 16 8.53 0.59 4.73
CA ASN A 16 8.81 -0.82 4.51
C ASN A 16 7.82 -1.46 3.54
N ARG A 17 6.58 -0.97 3.52
CA ARG A 17 5.51 -1.59 2.74
C ARG A 17 4.48 -0.58 2.28
N LEU A 18 4.08 -0.74 1.02
CA LEU A 18 3.00 -0.01 0.40
C LEU A 18 1.90 -0.98 0.00
N ASP A 19 0.72 -0.83 0.61
CA ASP A 19 -0.49 -1.53 0.18
C ASP A 19 -1.37 -0.58 -0.62
N ILE A 20 -1.74 -1.00 -1.83
CA ILE A 20 -2.59 -0.21 -2.73
C ILE A 20 -3.92 -0.94 -2.89
N PHE A 21 -5.00 -0.23 -2.65
CA PHE A 21 -6.37 -0.70 -2.82
C PHE A 21 -7.09 0.18 -3.83
N THR A 22 -8.04 -0.39 -4.56
CA THR A 22 -8.97 0.35 -5.43
C THR A 22 -10.36 0.43 -4.78
N ASN A 23 -11.27 1.20 -5.35
CA ASN A 23 -12.71 0.94 -5.21
C ASN A 23 -13.11 -0.29 -6.04
N ASP A 24 -14.40 -0.63 -6.10
CA ASP A 24 -14.94 -1.79 -6.84
C ASP A 24 -14.91 -1.62 -8.38
N VAL A 25 -14.11 -0.68 -8.89
CA VAL A 25 -13.91 -0.47 -10.32
C VAL A 25 -13.13 -1.64 -10.94
N LYS A 26 -13.54 -2.03 -12.15
CA LYS A 26 -12.83 -3.05 -12.92
C LYS A 26 -11.51 -2.50 -13.45
N VAL A 27 -10.40 -2.99 -12.89
CA VAL A 27 -9.06 -2.74 -13.41
C VAL A 27 -8.80 -3.70 -14.57
N LEU A 28 -8.60 -3.16 -15.77
CA LEU A 28 -8.41 -3.93 -17.00
C LEU A 28 -6.98 -4.46 -17.10
N ASN A 29 -6.00 -3.60 -16.81
CA ASN A 29 -4.57 -3.92 -16.77
C ASN A 29 -3.95 -3.17 -15.60
N ALA A 30 -2.92 -3.72 -14.98
CA ALA A 30 -2.09 -2.99 -14.03
C ALA A 30 -0.67 -3.53 -13.99
N SER A 31 0.30 -2.66 -13.74
CA SER A 31 1.70 -3.01 -13.52
C SER A 31 2.25 -2.24 -12.31
N ILE A 32 3.20 -2.87 -11.62
CA ILE A 32 3.96 -2.27 -10.51
C ILE A 32 5.43 -2.36 -10.86
N ASN A 33 6.12 -1.22 -10.94
CA ASN A 33 7.53 -1.16 -11.34
C ASN A 33 7.81 -1.94 -12.64
N ASN A 34 6.92 -1.78 -13.63
CA ASN A 34 6.94 -2.48 -14.93
C ASN A 34 6.71 -4.00 -14.86
N ILE A 35 6.32 -4.54 -13.70
CA ILE A 35 5.90 -5.94 -13.55
C ILE A 35 4.38 -5.99 -13.66
N GLU A 36 3.88 -6.63 -14.70
CA GLU A 36 2.44 -6.78 -14.94
C GLU A 36 1.77 -7.69 -13.90
N LEU A 37 0.59 -7.29 -13.44
CA LEU A 37 -0.30 -8.15 -12.67
C LEU A 37 -1.05 -9.08 -13.62
N SER A 38 -1.23 -10.33 -13.23
CA SER A 38 -1.85 -11.32 -14.12
C SER A 38 -3.32 -10.95 -14.41
N PRO A 39 -3.79 -11.13 -15.66
CA PRO A 39 -5.19 -10.88 -16.01
C PRO A 39 -6.16 -11.70 -15.15
N TYR A 40 -5.80 -12.96 -14.86
CA TYR A 40 -6.58 -13.83 -13.98
C TYR A 40 -6.74 -13.24 -12.58
N PHE A 41 -5.67 -12.68 -12.00
CA PHE A 41 -5.75 -12.03 -10.70
C PHE A 41 -6.64 -10.79 -10.73
N LEU A 42 -6.51 -9.94 -11.75
CA LEU A 42 -7.31 -8.72 -11.89
C LEU A 42 -8.82 -9.03 -12.04
N GLU A 43 -9.16 -10.12 -12.72
CA GLU A 43 -10.55 -10.56 -12.90
C GLU A 43 -11.11 -11.27 -11.65
N ASN A 44 -10.30 -12.04 -10.93
CA ASN A 44 -10.74 -12.92 -9.83
C ASN A 44 -10.27 -12.43 -8.45
N ARG A 45 -10.06 -11.13 -8.31
CA ARG A 45 -9.48 -10.56 -7.09
C ARG A 45 -10.45 -10.70 -5.90
N PRO A 46 -10.05 -11.30 -4.77
CA PRO A 46 -10.96 -11.57 -3.66
C PRO A 46 -11.30 -10.31 -2.82
N SER A 47 -10.62 -9.20 -3.07
CA SER A 47 -10.81 -7.94 -2.34
C SER A 47 -10.45 -6.75 -3.22
N THR A 48 -10.64 -5.55 -2.68
CA THR A 48 -10.21 -4.28 -3.28
C THR A 48 -8.70 -4.10 -3.34
N LYS A 49 -7.91 -4.95 -2.66
CA LYS A 49 -6.46 -4.86 -2.63
C LYS A 49 -5.85 -5.18 -3.99
N LEU A 50 -5.19 -4.21 -4.61
CA LEU A 50 -4.49 -4.37 -5.88
C LEU A 50 -3.12 -5.02 -5.70
N VAL A 51 -2.32 -4.55 -4.73
CA VAL A 51 -0.96 -5.07 -4.52
C VAL A 51 -0.45 -4.76 -3.12
N SER A 52 0.48 -5.60 -2.65
CA SER A 52 1.46 -5.27 -1.61
C SER A 52 2.83 -5.16 -2.23
N HIS A 53 3.46 -3.99 -2.12
CA HIS A 53 4.83 -3.78 -2.54
C HIS A 53 5.71 -3.57 -1.30
N PHE A 54 6.72 -4.42 -1.13
CA PHE A 54 7.74 -4.25 -0.11
C PHE A 54 8.80 -3.30 -0.65
N VAL A 55 8.94 -2.14 -0.02
CA VAL A 55 9.80 -1.07 -0.50
C VAL A 55 11.21 -1.32 0.01
N SER A 56 12.16 -1.33 -0.92
CA SER A 56 13.60 -1.40 -0.62
C SER A 56 14.22 -0.03 -0.87
N ASN A 57 15.21 0.35 -0.05
CA ASN A 57 16.00 1.59 -0.22
C ASN A 57 15.17 2.88 -0.33
N ASN A 58 13.93 2.90 0.19
CA ASN A 58 12.98 3.98 -0.02
C ASN A 58 12.71 4.33 -1.50
N ASP A 59 12.88 3.36 -2.39
CA ASP A 59 12.67 3.57 -3.82
C ASP A 59 11.20 3.91 -4.14
N SER A 60 11.00 4.66 -5.21
CA SER A 60 9.66 5.01 -5.67
C SER A 60 8.94 3.80 -6.25
N THR A 61 7.62 3.72 -6.05
CA THR A 61 6.76 2.72 -6.69
C THR A 61 6.05 3.35 -7.88
N LEU A 62 6.23 2.78 -9.07
CA LEU A 62 5.47 3.14 -10.27
C LEU A 62 4.26 2.21 -10.38
N LEU A 63 3.06 2.78 -10.32
CA LEU A 63 1.81 2.09 -10.61
C LEU A 63 1.30 2.58 -11.96
N GLU A 64 1.04 1.64 -12.85
CA GLU A 64 0.26 1.91 -14.06
C GLU A 64 -1.00 1.07 -14.03
N CYS A 65 -2.13 1.66 -14.38
CA CYS A 65 -3.38 0.91 -14.48
C CYS A 65 -4.27 1.45 -15.59
N THR A 66 -5.12 0.57 -16.10
CA THR A 66 -6.10 0.88 -17.14
C THR A 66 -7.49 0.55 -16.64
N ILE A 67 -8.44 1.47 -16.83
CA ILE A 67 -9.86 1.32 -16.51
C ILE A 67 -10.71 1.73 -17.71
N SER A 68 -12.03 1.53 -17.66
CA SER A 68 -12.93 2.10 -18.67
C SER A 68 -13.01 3.61 -18.52
N LYS A 69 -13.15 4.35 -19.63
CA LYS A 69 -13.10 5.83 -19.61
C LYS A 69 -14.18 6.50 -18.75
N GLY A 70 -15.35 5.86 -18.61
CA GLY A 70 -16.47 6.36 -17.80
C GLY A 70 -16.39 6.01 -16.32
N ASP A 71 -15.44 5.16 -15.93
CA ASP A 71 -15.32 4.70 -14.55
C ASP A 71 -14.44 5.67 -13.74
N GLU A 72 -14.79 5.80 -12.46
CA GLU A 72 -14.02 6.57 -11.48
C GLU A 72 -13.10 5.62 -10.69
N LEU A 73 -11.82 5.96 -10.59
CA LEU A 73 -10.86 5.19 -9.79
C LEU A 73 -10.55 5.93 -8.50
N VAL A 74 -10.76 5.27 -7.38
CA VAL A 74 -10.30 5.72 -6.07
C VAL A 74 -9.23 4.76 -5.58
N LEU A 75 -8.02 5.28 -5.39
CA LEU A 75 -6.92 4.55 -4.77
C LEU A 75 -6.85 4.86 -3.28
N SER A 76 -6.81 3.84 -2.45
CA SER A 76 -6.42 3.95 -1.05
C SER A 76 -5.01 3.38 -0.89
N ILE A 77 -4.08 4.21 -0.43
CA ILE A 77 -2.66 3.91 -0.33
C ILE A 77 -2.29 3.89 1.14
N TYR A 78 -1.76 2.77 1.60
CA TYR A 78 -1.37 2.53 2.98
C TYR A 78 0.14 2.36 2.98
N GLU A 79 0.85 3.33 3.52
CA GLU A 79 2.31 3.32 3.66
C GLU A 79 2.66 2.96 5.10
N SER A 80 3.31 1.80 5.29
CA SER A 80 3.66 1.25 6.59
C SER A 80 5.16 1.30 6.82
N SER A 81 5.58 1.78 8.00
CA SER A 81 6.95 1.75 8.50
C SER A 81 7.02 1.03 9.84
N ASN A 82 8.10 0.31 10.12
CA ASN A 82 8.28 -0.49 11.34
C ASN A 82 9.21 0.23 12.33
N ASP A 83 8.88 1.46 12.69
CA ASP A 83 9.68 2.35 13.56
C ASP A 83 8.88 2.89 14.74
N LEU A 84 7.74 2.28 15.10
CA LEU A 84 6.80 2.84 16.09
C LEU A 84 7.43 3.22 17.43
N LEU A 85 8.35 2.38 17.94
CA LEU A 85 8.99 2.58 19.24
C LEU A 85 10.08 3.67 19.22
N GLU A 86 10.64 3.96 18.05
CA GLU A 86 11.72 4.93 17.86
C GLU A 86 11.23 6.25 17.25
N ASN A 87 9.97 6.29 16.79
CA ASN A 87 9.45 7.44 16.07
C ASN A 87 9.15 8.62 17.01
N PRO A 88 9.71 9.82 16.76
CA PRO A 88 9.61 10.96 17.67
C PRO A 88 8.20 11.54 17.81
N LEU A 89 7.26 11.17 16.93
CA LEU A 89 5.86 11.59 17.02
C LEU A 89 5.06 10.77 18.04
N PHE A 90 5.62 9.67 18.53
CA PHE A 90 4.96 8.75 19.44
C PHE A 90 5.77 8.62 20.73
N SER A 91 5.07 8.49 21.84
CA SER A 91 5.67 8.11 23.12
C SER A 91 5.01 6.82 23.55
N VAL A 92 5.72 5.71 23.37
CA VAL A 92 5.27 4.38 23.79
C VAL A 92 6.00 4.07 25.09
N PRO A 93 5.30 3.90 26.22
CA PRO A 93 5.95 3.56 27.47
C PRO A 93 6.56 2.16 27.42
N ASP A 94 7.66 1.97 28.14
CA ASP A 94 8.26 0.66 28.29
C ASP A 94 7.29 -0.34 28.91
N ARG A 95 7.45 -1.60 28.51
CA ARG A 95 6.67 -2.69 29.08
C ARG A 95 7.04 -2.85 30.56
N PRO A 96 6.06 -2.95 31.49
CA PRO A 96 6.32 -3.32 32.88
C PRO A 96 7.07 -4.65 32.97
N GLU A 97 8.07 -4.74 33.85
CA GLU A 97 8.94 -5.93 34.00
C GLU A 97 8.15 -7.21 34.35
N ASP A 98 7.02 -7.06 35.06
CA ASP A 98 6.18 -8.17 35.52
C ASP A 98 5.26 -8.75 34.43
N ASN A 99 5.22 -8.15 33.23
CA ASN A 99 4.38 -8.62 32.15
C ASN A 99 5.12 -9.65 31.27
N LEU A 100 4.63 -10.89 31.26
CA LEU A 100 5.11 -11.90 30.32
C LEU A 100 4.80 -11.47 28.87
N PRO A 101 5.79 -11.54 27.95
CA PRO A 101 5.55 -11.23 26.55
C PRO A 101 4.60 -12.27 25.97
N MET A 102 3.47 -11.81 25.42
CA MET A 102 2.66 -12.67 24.58
C MET A 102 3.43 -12.97 23.29
N PRO A 103 3.62 -14.23 22.91
CA PRO A 103 4.33 -14.55 21.70
C PRO A 103 3.46 -14.19 20.48
N PHE A 104 4.10 -13.68 19.42
CA PHE A 104 3.59 -13.55 18.05
C PHE A 104 2.79 -12.30 17.64
N VAL A 105 2.92 -11.15 18.30
CA VAL A 105 2.46 -9.88 17.70
C VAL A 105 3.66 -8.99 17.33
N LEU A 106 4.23 -9.24 16.16
CA LEU A 106 5.20 -8.35 15.50
C LEU A 106 4.42 -7.23 14.78
N ASN A 107 4.14 -6.14 15.49
CA ASN A 107 3.55 -4.94 14.91
C ASN A 107 4.06 -3.71 15.67
N ASP A 108 5.26 -3.29 15.32
CA ASP A 108 5.86 -1.99 15.65
C ASP A 108 5.64 -1.02 14.49
N ALA A 109 4.41 -0.97 13.94
CA ALA A 109 4.16 -0.30 12.67
C ALA A 109 3.37 1.02 12.79
N ILE A 110 3.81 2.03 12.05
CA ILE A 110 3.09 3.28 11.78
C ILE A 110 2.54 3.24 10.36
N ILE A 111 1.25 3.48 10.21
CA ILE A 111 0.56 3.49 8.92
C ILE A 111 0.12 4.91 8.57
N VAL A 112 0.54 5.39 7.41
CA VAL A 112 0.01 6.60 6.79
C VAL A 112 -0.96 6.19 5.68
N THR A 113 -2.20 6.63 5.77
CA THR A 113 -3.23 6.35 4.78
C THR A 113 -3.52 7.58 3.93
N LYS A 114 -3.57 7.40 2.61
CA LYS A 114 -3.97 8.44 1.66
C LYS A 114 -5.00 7.91 0.68
N LYS A 115 -6.04 8.70 0.41
CA LYS A 115 -7.01 8.43 -0.66
C LYS A 115 -6.81 9.41 -1.81
N ILE A 116 -6.78 8.90 -3.03
CA ILE A 116 -6.64 9.69 -4.26
C ILE A 116 -7.73 9.27 -5.22
N LYS A 117 -8.45 10.25 -5.78
CA LYS A 117 -9.55 10.04 -6.73
C LYS A 117 -9.13 10.51 -8.12
N PHE A 118 -9.49 9.74 -9.14
CA PHE A 118 -9.12 9.91 -10.53
C PHE A 118 -10.35 9.86 -11.43
#